data_AF-A0A4P9Y0H9-F1
#
_entry.id   AF-A0A4P9Y0H9-F1
#
_cell.length_a   1.000
_cell.length_b   1.000
_cell.length_c   1.000
_cell.angle_alpha   90.00
_cell.angle_beta   90.00
_cell.angle_gamma   90.00
#
_symmetry.space_group_name_H-M   'P 1'
#
loop_
_entity.id
_entity.type
_entity.pdbx_description
1 polymer ?
#
loop_
_entity_poly.entity_id
_entity_poly.type
_entity_poly.pdbx_seq_one_letter_code
_entity_poly.pdbx_strand_id
1 'polypeptide(L)'
;MEDRPKKEHRTRQAGPKSDKGRRKNAEKNNPKAFAPLSGRRAEKQARRNMDKDQSRLHVPQVDRTPLEPPPVIVAVVGPPGTGKSTLIKSLVKRYTKHNLSEIRGPITVVSGKKRRLTFIECPNDINSMMDVGKVADLILLLVDASYGFEMETFEFLNILQTHGFPKIIGVLTHLDRFKNGAALTATKKRLKQRFWTEIYQGAKLFYLSGVINGRYPNQEVMNLSRFISVMKFRPLVWRNTHPYMVADRVEDLTDRDLLQADPLCDRTVTFYGFLRGTPLKSTTKIHMPGLGDYYPDNLTALDDPCPLPESQRKHLSEKAKLIHAPMSDIGGIIYDKDAVYIDVPGSFSRPGQRKSIEGSEDGEGTEEAGEEQQVPPMSLNPYLDHAKCLLRRV
;
A
#
# COMPACT_ATOMS: atom_id res chain seq x y z
N MET A 1 57.22 -52.78 77.67
CA MET A 1 57.05 -51.32 77.62
C MET A 1 55.85 -51.05 76.74
N GLU A 2 54.82 -50.42 77.31
CA GLU A 2 53.50 -50.21 76.71
C GLU A 2 53.56 -49.33 75.44
N ASP A 3 52.86 -49.77 74.39
CA ASP A 3 52.75 -49.06 73.12
C ASP A 3 51.70 -47.94 73.27
N ARG A 4 52.15 -46.68 73.40
CA ARG A 4 51.26 -45.53 73.57
C ARG A 4 50.57 -45.19 72.25
N PRO A 5 49.22 -45.06 72.21
CA PRO A 5 48.50 -44.72 70.99
C PRO A 5 48.85 -43.32 70.49
N LYS A 6 49.25 -43.22 69.22
CA LYS A 6 49.53 -41.95 68.51
C LYS A 6 48.25 -41.13 68.37
N LYS A 7 48.29 -39.84 68.75
CA LYS A 7 47.17 -38.89 68.62
C LYS A 7 46.75 -38.72 67.15
N GLU A 8 45.46 -38.85 66.88
CA GLU A 8 44.88 -38.56 65.56
C GLU A 8 44.92 -37.04 65.25
N HIS A 9 45.31 -36.69 64.02
CA HIS A 9 45.33 -35.31 63.56
C HIS A 9 43.91 -34.83 63.19
N ARG A 10 43.46 -33.71 63.77
CA ARG A 10 42.19 -33.04 63.43
C ARG A 10 42.15 -32.55 61.98
N THR A 11 41.05 -32.81 61.29
CA THR A 11 40.73 -32.24 59.97
C THR A 11 40.50 -30.73 60.07
N ARG A 12 41.17 -29.94 59.22
CA ARG A 12 41.08 -28.47 59.20
C ARG A 12 39.72 -28.02 58.63
N GLN A 13 39.02 -27.14 59.33
CA GLN A 13 37.69 -26.63 58.93
C GLN A 13 37.72 -25.44 57.97
N ALA A 14 38.88 -24.78 57.77
CA ALA A 14 39.01 -23.60 56.92
C ALA A 14 40.23 -23.67 55.99
N GLY A 15 40.10 -23.04 54.81
CA GLY A 15 41.13 -22.92 53.77
C GLY A 15 40.85 -23.74 52.51
N PRO A 16 41.60 -23.54 51.42
CA PRO A 16 41.35 -24.19 50.12
C PRO A 16 41.42 -25.73 50.13
N LYS A 17 41.98 -26.32 51.20
CA LYS A 17 41.97 -27.77 51.45
C LYS A 17 40.70 -28.28 52.17
N SER A 18 39.95 -27.43 52.89
CA SER A 18 38.63 -27.83 53.46
C SER A 18 37.53 -27.81 52.38
N ASP A 19 37.62 -26.89 51.41
CA ASP A 19 36.67 -26.82 50.28
C ASP A 19 36.81 -27.97 49.26
N LYS A 20 37.92 -28.72 49.27
CA LYS A 20 38.06 -29.93 48.45
C LYS A 20 37.12 -31.06 48.87
N GLY A 21 36.64 -31.04 50.13
CA GLY A 21 35.74 -32.07 50.69
C GLY A 21 34.25 -31.76 50.57
N ARG A 22 33.86 -30.52 50.22
CA ARG A 22 32.46 -30.20 49.90
C ARG A 22 32.11 -30.87 48.57
N ARG A 23 31.46 -32.02 48.66
CA ARG A 23 30.93 -32.82 47.55
C ARG A 23 30.26 -31.89 46.54
N LYS A 24 30.94 -31.63 45.42
CA LYS A 24 30.38 -30.95 44.23
C LYS A 24 29.35 -31.81 43.48
N ASN A 25 28.74 -32.78 44.17
CA ASN A 25 27.84 -33.79 43.62
C ASN A 25 26.38 -33.55 44.06
N ALA A 26 26.01 -32.33 44.46
CA ALA A 26 24.60 -31.97 44.63
C ALA A 26 23.91 -31.75 43.26
N GLU A 27 24.67 -31.31 42.26
CA GLU A 27 24.24 -31.29 40.86
C GLU A 27 24.81 -32.53 40.17
N LYS A 28 23.95 -33.34 39.55
CA LYS A 28 24.34 -34.60 38.87
C LYS A 28 25.36 -34.41 37.74
N ASN A 29 25.67 -33.16 37.37
CA ASN A 29 26.53 -32.79 36.25
C ASN A 29 27.74 -31.99 36.74
N ASN A 30 28.96 -32.40 36.33
CA ASN A 30 30.20 -31.69 36.66
C ASN A 30 30.28 -30.33 35.92
N PRO A 31 30.14 -29.17 36.59
CA PRO A 31 30.10 -27.86 35.92
C PRO A 31 31.41 -27.51 35.21
N LYS A 32 32.54 -28.14 35.58
CA LYS A 32 33.83 -27.94 34.89
C LYS A 32 33.88 -28.61 33.52
N ALA A 33 33.10 -29.66 33.30
CA ALA A 33 33.02 -30.33 32.00
C ALA A 33 32.23 -29.51 30.97
N PHE A 34 31.37 -28.59 31.43
CA PHE A 34 30.53 -27.72 30.58
C PHE A 34 31.08 -26.30 30.43
N ALA A 35 32.33 -26.05 30.86
CA ALA A 35 32.96 -24.75 30.66
C ALA A 35 33.29 -24.53 29.16
N PRO A 36 33.03 -23.35 28.59
CA PRO A 36 33.37 -23.08 27.21
C PRO A 36 34.89 -23.12 27.02
N LEU A 37 35.33 -23.70 25.90
CA LEU A 37 36.75 -23.77 25.51
C LEU A 37 37.45 -22.40 25.47
N SER A 38 36.71 -21.32 25.23
CA SER A 38 37.24 -19.95 25.24
C SER A 38 36.24 -18.99 25.88
N GLY A 39 36.57 -18.49 27.08
CA GLY A 39 35.75 -17.50 27.79
C GLY A 39 35.54 -16.21 27.00
N ARG A 40 36.61 -15.68 26.37
CA ARG A 40 36.54 -14.43 25.59
C ARG A 40 35.62 -14.54 24.37
N ARG A 41 35.63 -15.67 23.66
CA ARG A 41 34.74 -15.89 22.51
C ARG A 41 33.29 -16.07 22.97
N ALA A 42 33.10 -16.84 24.04
CA ALA A 42 31.78 -17.04 24.64
C ALA A 42 31.16 -15.72 25.10
N GLU A 43 31.94 -14.85 25.77
CA GLU A 43 31.51 -13.53 26.21
C GLU A 43 31.12 -12.63 25.02
N LYS A 44 31.95 -12.57 23.98
CA LYS A 44 31.65 -11.76 22.77
C LYS A 44 30.37 -12.24 22.07
N GLN A 45 30.17 -13.55 22.00
CA GLN A 45 28.96 -14.13 21.41
C GLN A 45 27.73 -13.88 22.30
N ALA A 46 27.86 -14.05 23.61
CA ALA A 46 26.80 -13.74 24.57
C ALA A 46 26.38 -12.28 24.45
N ARG A 47 27.33 -11.33 24.47
CA ARG A 47 27.03 -9.89 24.31
C ARG A 47 26.30 -9.60 23.00
N ARG A 48 26.79 -10.13 21.87
CA ARG A 48 26.13 -9.95 20.57
C ARG A 48 24.72 -10.56 20.53
N ASN A 49 24.51 -11.70 21.18
CA ASN A 49 23.19 -12.32 21.25
C ASN A 49 22.25 -11.48 22.12
N MET A 50 22.72 -11.01 23.28
CA MET A 50 21.96 -10.09 24.13
C MET A 50 21.58 -8.80 23.39
N ASP A 51 22.50 -8.20 22.63
CA ASP A 51 22.20 -7.00 21.82
C ASP A 51 21.15 -7.29 20.73
N LYS A 52 21.24 -8.47 20.09
CA LYS A 52 20.25 -8.90 19.09
C LYS A 52 18.89 -9.16 19.73
N ASP A 53 18.84 -9.82 20.86
CA ASP A 53 17.60 -10.14 21.55
C ASP A 53 16.96 -8.86 22.09
N GLN A 54 17.75 -7.92 22.62
CA GLN A 54 17.29 -6.58 22.97
C GLN A 54 16.71 -5.83 21.77
N SER A 55 17.35 -5.89 20.60
CA SER A 55 16.84 -5.24 19.37
C SER A 55 15.55 -5.87 18.82
N ARG A 56 15.25 -7.13 19.20
CA ARG A 56 14.03 -7.85 18.79
C ARG A 56 12.85 -7.54 19.71
N LEU A 57 13.10 -7.11 20.95
CA LEU A 57 12.04 -6.75 21.87
C LEU A 57 11.31 -5.50 21.36
N HIS A 58 10.00 -5.64 21.15
CA HIS A 58 9.10 -4.56 20.76
C HIS A 58 7.94 -4.52 21.75
N VAL A 59 7.30 -3.37 21.89
CA VAL A 59 6.06 -3.24 22.67
C VAL A 59 5.00 -4.18 22.09
N PRO A 60 4.45 -5.12 22.88
CA PRO A 60 3.43 -6.02 22.40
C PRO A 60 2.16 -5.22 22.07
N GLN A 61 1.69 -5.35 20.85
CA GLN A 61 0.46 -4.71 20.37
C GLN A 61 -0.53 -5.80 19.97
N VAL A 62 -1.81 -5.60 20.29
CA VAL A 62 -2.88 -6.51 19.88
C VAL A 62 -3.07 -6.38 18.38
N ASP A 63 -3.11 -7.49 17.66
CA ASP A 63 -3.49 -7.50 16.23
C ASP A 63 -4.98 -7.85 16.13
N ARG A 64 -5.80 -6.94 15.58
CA ARG A 64 -7.24 -7.16 15.36
C ARG A 64 -7.58 -7.43 13.89
N THR A 65 -6.59 -7.78 13.07
CA THR A 65 -6.86 -8.16 11.68
C THR A 65 -7.70 -9.44 11.62
N PRO A 66 -8.78 -9.47 10.79
CA PRO A 66 -9.61 -10.66 10.63
C PRO A 66 -8.86 -11.77 9.88
N LEU A 67 -9.39 -13.00 9.95
CA LEU A 67 -8.82 -14.18 9.28
C LEU A 67 -8.69 -13.96 7.76
N GLU A 68 -9.73 -13.38 7.14
CA GLU A 68 -9.67 -12.89 5.78
C GLU A 68 -9.36 -11.38 5.80
N PRO A 69 -8.10 -10.97 5.51
CA PRO A 69 -7.72 -9.58 5.61
C PRO A 69 -8.35 -8.75 4.48
N PRO A 70 -8.74 -7.49 4.75
CA PRO A 70 -9.10 -6.55 3.70
C PRO A 70 -7.89 -6.26 2.80
N PRO A 71 -8.12 -5.75 1.58
CA PRO A 71 -7.04 -5.31 0.70
C PRO A 71 -6.17 -4.23 1.36
N VAL A 72 -4.87 -4.48 1.34
CA VAL A 72 -3.83 -3.58 1.88
C VAL A 72 -3.79 -2.32 1.02
N ILE A 73 -3.80 -1.16 1.66
CA ILE A 73 -3.79 0.11 0.93
C ILE A 73 -2.35 0.51 0.59
N VAL A 74 -2.08 0.63 -0.71
CA VAL A 74 -0.83 1.11 -1.27
C VAL A 74 -1.06 2.48 -1.88
N ALA A 75 -0.66 3.52 -1.17
CA ALA A 75 -0.71 4.88 -1.67
C ALA A 75 0.51 5.19 -2.54
N VAL A 76 0.28 5.82 -3.68
CA VAL A 76 1.33 6.32 -4.57
C VAL A 76 1.36 7.84 -4.43
N VAL A 77 2.44 8.35 -3.84
CA VAL A 77 2.58 9.76 -3.48
C VAL A 77 3.88 10.29 -4.03
N GLY A 78 3.86 11.53 -4.48
CA GLY A 78 5.01 12.23 -5.00
C GLY A 78 4.57 13.51 -5.71
N PRO A 79 5.52 14.34 -6.11
CA PRO A 79 5.21 15.64 -6.72
C PRO A 79 4.48 15.54 -8.06
N PRO A 80 3.94 16.66 -8.60
CA PRO A 80 3.44 16.71 -9.97
C PRO A 80 4.48 16.22 -10.98
N GLY A 81 4.04 15.54 -12.04
CA GLY A 81 4.92 15.14 -13.14
C GLY A 81 5.90 14.00 -12.82
N THR A 82 5.93 13.44 -11.60
CA THR A 82 6.85 12.35 -11.25
C THR A 82 6.47 10.97 -11.80
N GLY A 83 5.31 10.82 -12.43
CA GLY A 83 4.86 9.57 -13.05
C GLY A 83 4.03 8.65 -12.13
N LYS A 84 3.29 9.22 -11.17
CA LYS A 84 2.40 8.49 -10.24
C LYS A 84 1.44 7.54 -10.96
N SER A 85 0.64 8.07 -11.88
CA SER A 85 -0.32 7.28 -12.65
C SER A 85 0.39 6.24 -13.54
N THR A 86 1.53 6.59 -14.15
CA THR A 86 2.34 5.65 -14.96
C THR A 86 2.84 4.46 -14.13
N LEU A 87 3.21 4.68 -12.86
CA LEU A 87 3.62 3.61 -11.95
C LEU A 87 2.46 2.67 -11.64
N ILE A 88 1.28 3.22 -11.34
CA ILE A 88 0.07 2.43 -11.07
C ILE A 88 -0.30 1.61 -12.32
N LYS A 89 -0.34 2.22 -13.52
CA LYS A 89 -0.61 1.49 -14.78
C LYS A 89 0.36 0.32 -14.97
N SER A 90 1.64 0.54 -14.69
CA SER A 90 2.69 -0.47 -14.83
C SER A 90 2.54 -1.61 -13.80
N LEU A 91 2.21 -1.28 -12.55
CA LEU A 91 1.97 -2.25 -11.48
C LEU A 91 0.69 -3.07 -11.73
N VAL A 92 -0.40 -2.42 -12.09
CA VAL A 92 -1.68 -3.10 -12.37
C VAL A 92 -1.53 -4.04 -13.56
N LYS A 93 -0.88 -3.60 -14.66
CA LYS A 93 -0.58 -4.48 -15.79
C LYS A 93 0.26 -5.68 -15.36
N ARG A 94 1.22 -5.47 -14.46
CA ARG A 94 2.04 -6.57 -13.95
C ARG A 94 1.22 -7.60 -13.17
N TYR A 95 0.28 -7.16 -12.34
CA TYR A 95 -0.54 -8.06 -11.53
C TYR A 95 -1.63 -8.77 -12.33
N THR A 96 -2.33 -8.03 -13.18
CA THR A 96 -3.61 -8.45 -13.79
C THR A 96 -3.48 -8.76 -15.28
N LYS A 97 -2.38 -8.35 -15.93
CA LYS A 97 -2.17 -8.34 -17.39
C LYS A 97 -3.10 -7.40 -18.18
N HIS A 98 -4.03 -6.71 -17.52
CA HIS A 98 -4.89 -5.72 -18.15
C HIS A 98 -4.17 -4.38 -18.33
N ASN A 99 -4.51 -3.69 -19.41
CA ASN A 99 -4.03 -2.33 -19.68
C ASN A 99 -5.11 -1.35 -19.20
N LEU A 100 -4.74 -0.40 -18.34
CA LEU A 100 -5.60 0.72 -17.95
C LEU A 100 -5.21 1.95 -18.77
N SER A 101 -6.18 2.65 -19.37
CA SER A 101 -5.97 3.91 -20.09
C SER A 101 -5.95 5.10 -19.12
N GLU A 102 -6.98 5.23 -18.30
CA GLU A 102 -7.17 6.27 -17.28
C GLU A 102 -7.34 5.63 -15.90
N ILE A 103 -6.75 6.27 -14.88
CA ILE A 103 -6.87 5.85 -13.49
C ILE A 103 -7.70 6.89 -12.76
N ARG A 104 -8.82 6.45 -12.19
CA ARG A 104 -9.66 7.25 -11.32
C ARG A 104 -10.08 6.41 -10.11
N GLY A 105 -9.87 6.98 -8.92
CA GLY A 105 -10.20 6.32 -7.66
C GLY A 105 -9.28 5.13 -7.33
N PRO A 106 -9.65 4.34 -6.30
CA PRO A 106 -8.88 3.20 -5.85
C PRO A 106 -9.00 1.99 -6.79
N ILE A 107 -7.90 1.26 -6.97
CA ILE A 107 -7.84 0.05 -7.81
C ILE A 107 -7.42 -1.14 -6.95
N THR A 108 -8.32 -2.10 -6.76
CA THR A 108 -8.04 -3.34 -6.04
C THR A 108 -7.57 -4.44 -6.99
N VAL A 109 -6.46 -5.10 -6.65
CA VAL A 109 -5.91 -6.24 -7.38
C VAL A 109 -5.55 -7.38 -6.46
N VAL A 110 -5.70 -8.61 -6.97
CA VAL A 110 -5.23 -9.82 -6.28
C VAL A 110 -3.73 -10.00 -6.57
N SER A 111 -2.89 -9.71 -5.57
CA SER A 111 -1.42 -9.84 -5.69
C SER A 111 -0.93 -11.26 -5.42
N GLY A 112 -1.65 -12.02 -4.59
CA GLY A 112 -1.29 -13.38 -4.19
C GLY A 112 -2.46 -14.08 -3.51
N LYS A 113 -2.24 -15.32 -3.08
CA LYS A 113 -3.33 -16.18 -2.56
C LYS A 113 -3.95 -15.71 -1.25
N LYS A 114 -3.17 -15.01 -0.43
CA LYS A 114 -3.60 -14.51 0.89
C LYS A 114 -3.60 -12.99 0.96
N ARG A 115 -3.42 -12.30 -0.18
CA ARG A 115 -3.16 -10.86 -0.18
C ARG A 115 -3.68 -10.16 -1.42
N ARG A 116 -4.48 -9.14 -1.15
CA ARG A 116 -4.99 -8.14 -2.10
C ARG A 116 -4.34 -6.80 -1.81
N LEU A 117 -4.21 -5.99 -2.84
CA LEU A 117 -3.66 -4.64 -2.75
C LEU A 117 -4.70 -3.70 -3.34
N THR A 118 -4.93 -2.56 -2.70
CA THR A 118 -5.67 -1.43 -3.27
C THR A 118 -4.67 -0.32 -3.55
N PHE A 119 -4.49 0.05 -4.82
CA PHE A 119 -3.68 1.20 -5.21
C PHE A 119 -4.52 2.47 -5.14
N ILE A 120 -3.99 3.51 -4.51
CA ILE A 120 -4.60 4.84 -4.47
C ILE A 120 -3.57 5.83 -4.98
N GLU A 121 -3.95 6.61 -6.00
CA GLU A 121 -3.17 7.77 -6.42
C GLU A 121 -3.49 8.95 -5.51
N CYS A 122 -2.47 9.59 -4.94
CA CYS A 122 -2.65 10.79 -4.14
C CYS A 122 -2.60 12.04 -5.04
N PRO A 123 -3.66 12.87 -5.04
CA PRO A 123 -3.61 14.22 -5.59
C PRO A 123 -2.56 15.09 -4.88
N ASN A 124 -2.11 16.17 -5.52
CA ASN A 124 -1.10 17.07 -4.95
C ASN A 124 -1.67 18.09 -3.93
N ASP A 125 -2.83 17.81 -3.34
CA ASP A 125 -3.40 18.67 -2.31
C ASP A 125 -3.00 18.18 -0.92
N ILE A 126 -2.70 19.11 -0.01
CA ILE A 126 -2.25 18.79 1.34
C ILE A 126 -3.34 18.05 2.13
N ASN A 127 -4.62 18.36 1.91
CA ASN A 127 -5.72 17.67 2.59
C ASN A 127 -5.81 16.21 2.13
N SER A 128 -5.72 16.01 0.81
CA SER A 128 -5.65 14.67 0.22
C SER A 128 -4.45 13.88 0.73
N MET A 129 -3.29 14.52 0.87
CA MET A 129 -2.09 13.91 1.45
C MET A 129 -2.30 13.51 2.92
N MET A 130 -2.94 14.36 3.72
CA MET A 130 -3.27 14.06 5.13
C MET A 130 -4.19 12.84 5.23
N ASP A 131 -5.25 12.78 4.43
CA ASP A 131 -6.23 11.70 4.52
C ASP A 131 -5.68 10.38 3.99
N VAL A 132 -4.94 10.41 2.88
CA VAL A 132 -4.20 9.25 2.39
C VAL A 132 -3.16 8.78 3.42
N GLY A 133 -2.46 9.70 4.09
CA GLY A 133 -1.48 9.37 5.13
C GLY A 133 -2.08 8.62 6.32
N LYS A 134 -3.26 9.04 6.79
CA LYS A 134 -4.00 8.35 7.88
C LYS A 134 -4.36 6.91 7.50
N VAL A 135 -4.69 6.68 6.22
CA VAL A 135 -5.29 5.44 5.74
C VAL A 135 -4.26 4.45 5.16
N ALA A 136 -3.16 4.90 4.55
CA ALA A 136 -2.26 4.05 3.77
C ALA A 136 -1.36 3.11 4.57
N ASP A 137 -1.38 1.80 4.30
CA ASP A 137 -0.50 0.80 4.93
C ASP A 137 0.92 0.79 4.36
N LEU A 138 1.00 0.96 3.05
CA LEU A 138 2.22 1.10 2.29
C LEU A 138 2.19 2.40 1.50
N ILE A 139 3.30 3.12 1.52
CA ILE A 139 3.49 4.32 0.71
C ILE A 139 4.61 4.06 -0.29
N LEU A 140 4.31 4.23 -1.56
CA LEU A 140 5.28 4.33 -2.63
C LEU A 140 5.58 5.82 -2.84
N LEU A 141 6.70 6.28 -2.30
CA LEU A 141 7.13 7.67 -2.44
C LEU A 141 7.96 7.83 -3.71
N LEU A 142 7.41 8.52 -4.70
CA LEU A 142 8.10 8.87 -5.93
C LEU A 142 8.94 10.12 -5.71
N VAL A 143 10.17 10.06 -6.18
CA VAL A 143 11.09 11.21 -6.21
C VAL A 143 11.66 11.30 -7.62
N ASP A 144 11.66 12.50 -8.20
CA ASP A 144 12.36 12.77 -9.45
C ASP A 144 13.87 12.78 -9.18
N ALA A 145 14.64 11.93 -9.86
CA ALA A 145 16.08 11.92 -9.70
C ALA A 145 16.78 13.14 -10.34
N SER A 146 16.20 13.70 -11.40
CA SER A 146 16.71 14.87 -12.11
C SER A 146 16.63 16.12 -11.23
N TYR A 147 15.44 16.39 -10.67
CA TYR A 147 15.21 17.54 -9.81
C TYR A 147 15.70 17.29 -8.38
N GLY A 148 15.45 16.09 -7.86
CA GLY A 148 15.72 15.71 -6.48
C GLY A 148 14.47 15.77 -5.62
N PHE A 149 14.65 16.08 -4.32
CA PHE A 149 13.52 16.17 -3.40
C PHE A 149 12.84 17.52 -3.50
N GLU A 150 11.52 17.48 -3.63
CA GLU A 150 10.62 18.64 -3.67
C GLU A 150 9.99 18.90 -2.31
N MET A 151 9.52 20.12 -2.08
CA MET A 151 8.92 20.51 -0.79
C MET A 151 7.69 19.66 -0.44
N GLU A 152 6.85 19.35 -1.44
CA GLU A 152 5.68 18.47 -1.27
C GLU A 152 6.04 17.10 -0.68
N THR A 153 7.20 16.54 -1.05
CA THR A 153 7.64 15.25 -0.47
C THR A 153 8.00 15.37 1.00
N PHE A 154 8.58 16.50 1.42
CA PHE A 154 8.93 16.75 2.82
C PHE A 154 7.70 17.06 3.66
N GLU A 155 6.78 17.87 3.14
CA GLU A 155 5.49 18.14 3.79
C GLU A 155 4.75 16.84 4.07
N PHE A 156 4.66 15.96 3.07
CA PHE A 156 4.03 14.66 3.24
C PHE A 156 4.75 13.78 4.27
N LEU A 157 6.08 13.70 4.22
CA LEU A 157 6.84 12.93 5.21
C LEU A 157 6.62 13.44 6.65
N ASN A 158 6.56 14.76 6.84
CA ASN A 158 6.29 15.37 8.15
C ASN A 158 4.87 15.06 8.64
N ILE A 159 3.87 15.11 7.75
CA ILE A 159 2.48 14.70 8.06
C ILE A 159 2.43 13.23 8.50
N LEU A 160 3.21 12.34 7.87
CA LEU A 160 3.24 10.93 8.27
C LEU A 160 3.92 10.70 9.63
N GLN A 161 4.91 11.51 9.98
CA GLN A 161 5.57 11.41 11.28
C GLN A 161 4.60 11.74 12.43
N THR A 162 3.67 12.68 12.24
CA THR A 162 2.69 13.06 13.26
C THR A 162 1.53 12.07 13.36
N HIS A 163 0.99 11.59 12.23
CA HIS A 163 -0.13 10.64 12.22
C HIS A 163 0.26 9.18 12.49
N GLY A 164 1.56 8.88 12.45
CA GLY A 164 2.10 7.55 12.66
C GLY A 164 2.67 7.00 11.37
N PHE A 165 3.96 6.66 11.41
CA PHE A 165 4.75 6.38 10.23
C PHE A 165 4.44 4.99 9.64
N PRO A 166 3.79 4.89 8.46
CA PRO A 166 3.55 3.60 7.81
C PRO A 166 4.82 3.09 7.13
N LYS A 167 4.73 1.95 6.44
CA LYS A 167 5.86 1.45 5.67
C LYS A 167 6.03 2.29 4.40
N ILE A 168 7.23 2.80 4.17
CA ILE A 168 7.56 3.58 2.98
C ILE A 168 8.56 2.83 2.11
N ILE A 169 8.31 2.81 0.80
CA ILE A 169 9.24 2.40 -0.23
C ILE A 169 9.50 3.62 -1.12
N GLY A 170 10.76 3.98 -1.29
CA GLY A 170 11.14 5.04 -2.22
C GLY A 170 11.26 4.50 -3.64
N VAL A 171 10.84 5.29 -4.62
CA VAL A 171 10.98 5.02 -6.04
C VAL A 171 11.61 6.26 -6.70
N LEU A 172 12.85 6.14 -7.15
CA LEU A 172 13.48 7.17 -7.98
C LEU A 172 13.06 6.99 -9.43
N THR A 173 12.56 8.06 -10.03
CA THR A 173 12.14 8.12 -11.44
C THR A 173 13.07 9.04 -12.24
N HIS A 174 12.84 9.13 -13.56
CA HIS A 174 13.55 10.04 -14.46
C HIS A 174 15.08 9.90 -14.46
N LEU A 175 15.57 8.66 -14.39
CA LEU A 175 17.01 8.37 -14.44
C LEU A 175 17.56 8.45 -15.88
N ASP A 176 16.68 8.37 -16.87
CA ASP A 176 16.91 8.54 -18.30
C ASP A 176 17.36 9.96 -18.70
N ARG A 177 16.99 10.98 -17.92
CA ARG A 177 17.45 12.36 -18.15
C ARG A 177 18.96 12.56 -17.96
N PHE A 178 19.63 11.65 -17.26
CA PHE A 178 21.08 11.73 -17.03
C PHE A 178 21.88 11.17 -18.21
N LYS A 179 22.61 12.05 -18.91
CA LYS A 179 23.55 11.64 -19.97
C LYS A 179 24.83 10.99 -19.42
N ASN A 180 25.29 11.43 -18.24
CA ASN A 180 26.57 11.00 -17.65
C ASN A 180 26.37 9.94 -16.55
N GLY A 181 26.96 8.75 -16.72
CA GLY A 181 26.83 7.64 -15.77
C GLY A 181 27.48 7.89 -14.39
N ALA A 182 28.58 8.64 -14.34
CA ALA A 182 29.23 9.03 -13.09
C ALA A 182 28.34 9.97 -12.26
N ALA A 183 27.75 10.98 -12.92
CA ALA A 183 26.81 11.91 -12.31
C ALA A 183 25.56 11.18 -11.79
N LEU A 184 25.00 10.25 -12.58
CA LEU A 184 23.89 9.40 -12.16
C LEU A 184 24.20 8.63 -10.87
N THR A 185 25.39 8.03 -10.77
CA THR A 185 25.80 7.25 -9.60
C THR A 185 25.98 8.14 -8.37
N ALA A 186 26.59 9.32 -8.55
CA ALA A 186 26.73 10.32 -7.48
C ALA A 186 25.35 10.82 -6.97
N THR A 187 24.43 11.14 -7.89
CA THR A 187 23.07 11.57 -7.55
C THR A 187 22.28 10.47 -6.86
N LYS A 188 22.33 9.23 -7.34
CA LYS A 188 21.71 8.07 -6.67
C LYS A 188 22.24 7.92 -5.24
N LYS A 189 23.56 8.07 -5.03
CA LYS A 189 24.16 8.00 -3.69
C LYS A 189 23.67 9.15 -2.80
N ARG A 190 23.65 10.39 -3.31
CA ARG A 190 23.18 11.58 -2.59
C ARG A 190 21.72 11.47 -2.18
N LEU A 191 20.83 11.13 -3.12
CA LEU A 191 19.41 10.97 -2.86
C LEU A 191 19.13 9.81 -1.91
N LYS A 192 19.88 8.70 -2.03
CA LYS A 192 19.77 7.57 -1.10
C LYS A 192 20.18 7.95 0.32
N GLN A 193 21.26 8.70 0.50
CA GLN A 193 21.66 9.17 1.83
C GLN A 193 20.60 10.09 2.43
N ARG A 194 20.08 11.05 1.63
CA ARG A 194 19.01 11.94 2.09
C ARG A 194 17.72 11.18 2.41
N PHE A 195 17.33 10.22 1.58
CA PHE A 195 16.17 9.36 1.85
C PHE A 195 16.31 8.58 3.16
N TRP A 196 17.53 8.18 3.51
CA TRP A 196 17.80 7.48 4.77
C TRP A 196 17.75 8.39 5.98
N THR A 197 18.20 9.65 5.86
CA THR A 197 18.14 10.62 6.96
C THR A 197 16.71 11.03 7.28
N GLU A 198 15.84 11.14 6.28
CA GLU A 198 14.46 11.63 6.44
C GLU A 198 13.48 10.56 6.95
N ILE A 199 13.75 9.29 6.62
CA ILE A 199 12.84 8.18 6.92
C ILE A 199 13.41 7.28 8.02
N TYR A 200 14.35 6.42 7.65
CA TYR A 200 15.14 5.63 8.56
C TYR A 200 16.34 5.04 7.82
N GLN A 201 17.40 4.78 8.56
CA GLN A 201 18.63 4.24 7.99
C GLN A 201 18.40 2.87 7.34
N GLY A 202 18.75 2.75 6.06
CA GLY A 202 18.57 1.50 5.32
C GLY A 202 17.18 1.31 4.72
N ALA A 203 16.36 2.36 4.63
CA ALA A 203 15.11 2.34 3.87
C ALA A 203 15.35 1.91 2.41
N LYS A 204 14.36 1.21 1.84
CA LYS A 204 14.46 0.61 0.50
C LYS A 204 14.13 1.65 -0.57
N LEU A 205 15.04 1.80 -1.50
CA LEU A 205 14.92 2.71 -2.64
C LEU A 205 15.04 1.91 -3.93
N PHE A 206 14.04 2.00 -4.80
CA PHE A 206 14.03 1.42 -6.13
C PHE A 206 14.38 2.47 -7.16
N TYR A 207 14.93 2.02 -8.29
CA TYR A 207 15.33 2.87 -9.40
C TYR A 207 14.52 2.44 -10.62
N LEU A 208 13.75 3.36 -11.18
CA LEU A 208 13.05 3.18 -12.44
C LEU A 208 13.79 3.95 -13.51
N SER A 209 14.29 3.26 -14.52
CA SER A 209 15.21 3.84 -15.50
C SER A 209 14.54 4.94 -16.33
N GLY A 210 13.51 4.59 -17.09
CA GLY A 210 12.78 5.52 -17.96
C GLY A 210 11.45 4.92 -18.38
N VAL A 211 10.71 5.63 -19.23
CA VAL A 211 9.40 5.18 -19.71
C VAL A 211 9.54 4.66 -21.15
N ILE A 212 9.11 3.42 -21.40
CA ILE A 212 9.08 2.78 -22.72
C ILE A 212 7.62 2.47 -23.05
N ASN A 213 7.11 2.98 -24.18
CA ASN A 213 5.70 2.80 -24.61
C ASN A 213 4.68 3.19 -23.53
N GLY A 214 4.90 4.33 -22.88
CA GLY A 214 4.04 4.84 -21.81
C GLY A 214 4.04 4.02 -20.51
N ARG A 215 5.03 3.12 -20.32
CA ARG A 215 5.16 2.27 -19.12
C ARG A 215 6.59 2.15 -18.63
N TYR A 216 6.76 1.76 -17.37
CA TYR A 216 8.07 1.44 -16.84
C TYR A 216 8.56 0.04 -17.26
N PRO A 217 9.88 -0.20 -17.30
CA PRO A 217 10.47 -1.48 -17.64
C PRO A 217 9.93 -2.63 -16.78
N ASN A 218 9.48 -3.69 -17.45
CA ASN A 218 8.82 -4.82 -16.80
C ASN A 218 9.68 -5.49 -15.71
N GLN A 219 11.00 -5.52 -15.88
CA GLN A 219 11.92 -6.15 -14.92
C GLN A 219 12.07 -5.35 -13.62
N GLU A 220 12.07 -4.03 -13.71
CA GLU A 220 12.17 -3.15 -12.54
C GLU A 220 10.86 -3.18 -11.75
N VAL A 221 9.72 -3.11 -12.46
CA VAL A 221 8.38 -3.26 -11.89
C VAL A 221 8.19 -4.66 -11.30
N MET A 222 8.74 -5.71 -11.92
CA MET A 222 8.77 -7.06 -11.35
C MET A 222 9.46 -7.08 -9.99
N ASN A 223 10.61 -6.42 -9.89
CA ASN A 223 11.36 -6.36 -8.64
C ASN A 223 10.56 -5.61 -7.58
N LEU A 224 10.01 -4.44 -7.91
CA LEU A 224 9.16 -3.67 -7.01
C LEU A 224 7.95 -4.48 -6.52
N SER A 225 7.20 -5.13 -7.42
CA SER A 225 6.03 -5.96 -7.08
C SER A 225 6.39 -7.12 -6.15
N ARG A 226 7.58 -7.73 -6.30
CA ARG A 226 8.07 -8.79 -5.40
C ARG A 226 8.25 -8.26 -3.98
N PHE A 227 8.83 -7.08 -3.82
CA PHE A 227 9.02 -6.47 -2.51
C PHE A 227 7.69 -6.07 -1.85
N ILE A 228 6.76 -5.50 -2.61
CA ILE A 228 5.41 -5.17 -2.12
C ILE A 228 4.71 -6.44 -1.60
N SER A 229 4.80 -7.54 -2.35
CA SER A 229 4.13 -8.81 -2.02
C SER A 229 4.62 -9.45 -0.72
N VAL A 230 5.92 -9.31 -0.40
CA VAL A 230 6.56 -9.93 0.78
C VAL A 230 6.50 -9.02 2.02
N MET A 231 6.10 -7.75 1.85
CA MET A 231 6.17 -6.76 2.91
C MET A 231 5.26 -7.10 4.08
N LYS A 232 5.74 -6.95 5.32
CA LYS A 232 4.94 -7.12 6.53
C LYS A 232 4.63 -5.76 7.13
N PHE A 233 3.40 -5.57 7.58
CA PHE A 233 2.95 -4.34 8.23
C PHE A 233 2.98 -4.49 9.74
N ARG A 234 3.19 -3.36 10.40
CA ARG A 234 3.00 -3.24 11.84
C ARG A 234 1.67 -2.52 12.05
N PRO A 235 0.77 -3.03 12.91
CA PRO A 235 -0.49 -2.35 13.19
C PRO A 235 -0.22 -1.02 13.88
N LEU A 236 -0.74 0.07 13.30
CA LEU A 236 -0.76 1.37 13.97
C LEU A 236 -1.91 1.41 14.97
N VAL A 237 -1.73 2.13 16.08
CA VAL A 237 -2.72 2.17 17.18
C VAL A 237 -4.07 2.67 16.67
N TRP A 238 -4.10 3.80 15.97
CA TRP A 238 -5.32 4.40 15.42
C TRP A 238 -6.09 3.45 14.48
N ARG A 239 -5.39 2.79 13.55
CA ARG A 239 -6.00 1.85 12.59
C ARG A 239 -6.54 0.59 13.24
N ASN A 240 -6.02 0.25 14.42
CA ASN A 240 -6.45 -0.92 15.16
C ASN A 240 -7.58 -0.60 16.16
N THR A 241 -7.75 0.67 16.53
CA THR A 241 -8.82 1.10 17.44
C THR A 241 -10.09 1.52 16.71
N HIS A 242 -9.98 2.18 15.55
CA HIS A 242 -11.12 2.76 14.85
C HIS A 242 -11.51 1.99 13.57
N PRO A 243 -12.82 1.91 13.26
CA PRO A 243 -13.29 1.42 11.97
C PRO A 243 -13.09 2.53 10.94
N TYR A 244 -12.59 2.17 9.77
CA TYR A 244 -12.46 3.11 8.66
C TYR A 244 -12.64 2.38 7.33
N MET A 245 -12.97 3.13 6.29
CA MET A 245 -13.21 2.59 4.97
C MET A 245 -12.68 3.56 3.92
N VAL A 246 -12.23 3.02 2.80
CA VAL A 246 -12.01 3.78 1.57
C VAL A 246 -13.11 3.41 0.60
N ALA A 247 -13.81 4.42 0.08
CA ALA A 247 -14.88 4.22 -0.90
C ALA A 247 -14.26 3.90 -2.27
N ASP A 248 -14.62 2.76 -2.81
CA ASP A 248 -14.24 2.30 -4.14
C ASP A 248 -15.23 2.81 -5.21
N ARG A 249 -16.53 2.80 -4.89
CA ARG A 249 -17.62 3.30 -5.74
C ARG A 249 -18.53 4.20 -4.91
N VAL A 250 -19.05 5.25 -5.55
CA VAL A 250 -20.01 6.19 -4.97
C VAL A 250 -21.20 6.28 -5.92
N GLU A 251 -22.41 6.16 -5.39
CA GLU A 251 -23.67 6.26 -6.14
C GLU A 251 -24.61 7.23 -5.46
N ASP A 252 -25.29 8.05 -6.26
CA ASP A 252 -26.37 8.90 -5.80
C ASP A 252 -27.69 8.15 -6.00
N LEU A 253 -28.47 7.98 -4.92
CA LEU A 253 -29.77 7.32 -4.93
C LEU A 253 -30.94 8.31 -4.84
N THR A 254 -30.67 9.61 -4.90
CA THR A 254 -31.71 10.64 -4.80
C THR A 254 -32.72 10.54 -5.94
N ASP A 255 -34.01 10.68 -5.63
CA ASP A 255 -35.07 10.70 -6.62
C ASP A 255 -34.89 11.88 -7.60
N ARG A 256 -35.01 11.58 -8.89
CA ARG A 256 -34.80 12.56 -9.97
C ARG A 256 -35.82 13.71 -9.94
N ASP A 257 -37.04 13.43 -9.47
CA ASP A 257 -38.10 14.44 -9.37
C ASP A 257 -37.77 15.50 -8.31
N LEU A 258 -37.17 15.09 -7.19
CA LEU A 258 -36.70 16.01 -6.15
C LEU A 258 -35.54 16.87 -6.66
N LEU A 259 -34.62 16.28 -7.42
CA LEU A 259 -33.50 17.00 -8.05
C LEU A 259 -33.96 18.02 -9.11
N GLN A 260 -35.05 17.74 -9.82
CA GLN A 260 -35.64 18.70 -10.77
C GLN A 260 -36.33 19.86 -10.04
N ALA A 261 -37.01 19.57 -8.92
CA ALA A 261 -37.69 20.59 -8.13
C ALA A 261 -36.71 21.51 -7.39
N ASP A 262 -35.68 20.93 -6.76
CA ASP A 262 -34.62 21.66 -6.07
C ASP A 262 -33.25 21.01 -6.32
N PRO A 263 -32.38 21.62 -7.15
CA PRO A 263 -31.03 21.12 -7.40
C PRO A 263 -30.12 21.06 -6.16
N LEU A 264 -30.42 21.83 -5.10
CA LEU A 264 -29.61 21.94 -3.89
C LEU A 264 -30.16 21.07 -2.74
N CYS A 265 -31.11 20.18 -3.02
CA CYS A 265 -31.71 19.32 -2.00
C CYS A 265 -30.68 18.37 -1.37
N ASP A 266 -30.96 17.94 -0.14
CA ASP A 266 -30.20 16.89 0.54
C ASP A 266 -30.24 15.58 -0.27
N ARG A 267 -29.06 14.99 -0.49
CA ARG A 267 -28.92 13.80 -1.35
C ARG A 267 -28.64 12.54 -0.54
N THR A 268 -29.23 11.44 -0.98
CA THR A 268 -28.96 10.12 -0.39
C THR A 268 -27.88 9.41 -1.19
N VAL A 269 -26.68 9.28 -0.60
CA VAL A 269 -25.51 8.71 -1.27
C VAL A 269 -25.17 7.34 -0.69
N THR A 270 -24.88 6.39 -1.58
CA THR A 270 -24.36 5.07 -1.19
C THR A 270 -22.88 4.97 -1.51
N PHE A 271 -22.11 4.50 -0.53
CA PHE A 271 -20.67 4.33 -0.66
C PHE A 271 -20.33 2.85 -0.57
N TYR A 272 -19.60 2.34 -1.55
CA TYR A 272 -19.14 0.95 -1.53
C TYR A 272 -17.66 0.91 -1.24
N GLY A 273 -17.22 -0.04 -0.44
CA GLY A 273 -15.81 -0.27 -0.22
C GLY A 273 -15.54 -1.33 0.83
N PHE A 274 -14.26 -1.63 1.03
CA PHE A 274 -13.83 -2.55 2.06
C PHE A 274 -13.70 -1.83 3.41
N LEU A 275 -14.47 -2.22 4.42
CA LEU A 275 -14.19 -1.76 5.78
C LEU A 275 -12.82 -2.30 6.21
N ARG A 276 -12.16 -1.59 7.14
CA ARG A 276 -10.82 -1.84 7.67
C ARG A 276 -10.78 -1.45 9.16
N GLY A 277 -9.75 -1.91 9.86
CA GLY A 277 -9.64 -1.72 11.30
C GLY A 277 -10.65 -2.56 12.07
N THR A 278 -11.39 -1.93 12.98
CA THR A 278 -12.41 -2.62 13.80
C THR A 278 -13.75 -2.80 13.06
N PRO A 279 -14.63 -3.68 13.55
CA PRO A 279 -15.99 -3.80 13.03
C PRO A 279 -16.79 -2.52 13.23
N LEU A 280 -17.54 -2.10 12.21
CA LEU A 280 -18.41 -0.92 12.24
C LEU A 280 -19.77 -1.30 12.83
N LYS A 281 -20.33 -0.43 13.68
CA LYS A 281 -21.69 -0.58 14.21
C LYS A 281 -22.59 0.48 13.58
N SER A 282 -23.83 0.13 13.30
CA SER A 282 -24.85 1.03 12.75
C SER A 282 -25.11 2.27 13.60
N THR A 283 -24.92 2.19 14.92
CA THR A 283 -25.13 3.33 15.83
C THR A 283 -23.96 4.32 15.87
N THR A 284 -22.85 4.04 15.19
CA THR A 284 -21.64 4.86 15.27
C THR A 284 -21.70 6.00 14.26
N LYS A 285 -21.41 7.23 14.71
CA LYS A 285 -21.20 8.37 13.81
C LYS A 285 -20.00 8.12 12.90
N ILE A 286 -20.15 8.44 11.63
CA ILE A 286 -19.11 8.35 10.61
C ILE A 286 -18.69 9.77 10.25
N HIS A 287 -17.41 10.07 10.38
CA HIS A 287 -16.83 11.31 9.87
C HIS A 287 -16.34 11.10 8.44
N MET A 288 -16.83 11.93 7.52
CA MET A 288 -16.38 11.98 6.14
C MET A 288 -15.46 13.19 5.96
N PRO A 289 -14.16 13.00 5.66
CA PRO A 289 -13.23 14.11 5.48
C PRO A 289 -13.74 15.10 4.43
N GLY A 290 -13.78 16.38 4.78
CA GLY A 290 -14.27 17.46 3.91
C GLY A 290 -15.79 17.65 3.87
N LEU A 291 -16.58 16.67 4.35
CA LEU A 291 -18.05 16.73 4.33
C LEU A 291 -18.63 16.93 5.73
N GLY A 292 -18.08 16.29 6.77
CA GLY A 292 -18.57 16.40 8.15
C GLY A 292 -19.01 15.07 8.78
N ASP A 293 -19.83 15.15 9.82
CA ASP A 293 -20.26 14.00 10.63
C ASP A 293 -21.67 13.55 10.30
N TYR A 294 -21.85 12.25 10.06
CA TYR A 294 -23.13 11.66 9.66
C TYR A 294 -23.44 10.39 10.44
N TYR A 295 -24.73 10.09 10.55
CA TYR A 295 -25.18 8.76 10.95
C TYR A 295 -25.45 7.91 9.70
N PRO A 296 -25.00 6.64 9.67
CA PRO A 296 -25.36 5.75 8.59
C PRO A 296 -26.85 5.37 8.71
N ASP A 297 -27.62 5.52 7.64
CA ASP A 297 -29.04 5.14 7.65
C ASP A 297 -29.20 3.60 7.63
N ASN A 298 -28.41 2.91 6.82
CA ASN A 298 -28.36 1.46 6.66
C ASN A 298 -26.91 0.96 6.49
N LEU A 299 -26.63 -0.27 6.90
CA LEU A 299 -25.37 -0.95 6.61
C LEU A 299 -25.71 -2.36 6.14
N THR A 300 -25.29 -2.72 4.93
CA THR A 300 -25.53 -4.06 4.36
C THR A 300 -24.20 -4.75 4.13
N ALA A 301 -24.09 -6.07 4.12
CA ALA A 301 -22.86 -6.74 3.67
C ALA A 301 -22.96 -7.04 2.17
N LEU A 302 -21.81 -7.12 1.49
CA LEU A 302 -21.73 -7.60 0.11
C LEU A 302 -20.74 -8.73 -0.02
N ASP A 303 -20.96 -9.54 -1.05
CA ASP A 303 -19.97 -10.45 -1.57
C ASP A 303 -18.75 -9.69 -2.12
N ASP A 304 -17.59 -10.29 -1.90
CA ASP A 304 -16.32 -9.69 -2.30
C ASP A 304 -16.18 -9.67 -3.84
N PRO A 305 -15.92 -8.51 -4.46
CA PRO A 305 -15.71 -8.43 -5.91
C PRO A 305 -14.39 -9.10 -6.37
N CYS A 306 -13.45 -9.32 -5.46
CA CYS A 306 -12.15 -9.93 -5.71
C CYS A 306 -11.84 -10.99 -4.65
N PRO A 307 -12.51 -12.16 -4.65
CA PRO A 307 -12.30 -13.19 -3.65
C PRO A 307 -10.88 -13.77 -3.71
N LEU A 308 -10.34 -14.13 -2.54
CA LEU A 308 -9.05 -14.80 -2.46
C LEU A 308 -9.15 -16.26 -2.96
N PRO A 309 -8.21 -16.72 -3.79
CA PRO A 309 -8.26 -18.09 -4.30
C PRO A 309 -7.82 -19.11 -3.24
N GLU A 310 -8.66 -20.10 -2.95
CA GLU A 310 -8.39 -21.16 -1.95
C GLU A 310 -7.39 -22.25 -2.42
N SER A 311 -6.90 -22.18 -3.66
CA SER A 311 -6.07 -23.23 -4.24
C SER A 311 -4.76 -23.49 -3.45
N GLN A 312 -4.45 -24.77 -3.18
CA GLN A 312 -3.25 -25.22 -2.47
C GLN A 312 -1.92 -25.12 -3.25
N ARG A 313 -1.94 -24.81 -4.56
CA ARG A 313 -0.71 -24.73 -5.37
C ARG A 313 0.21 -23.59 -4.89
N LYS A 314 1.51 -23.60 -5.20
CA LYS A 314 2.39 -22.47 -4.83
C LYS A 314 2.21 -21.23 -5.72
N HIS A 315 1.86 -21.43 -7.00
CA HIS A 315 1.67 -20.35 -7.97
C HIS A 315 0.20 -19.88 -8.03
N LEU A 316 0.01 -18.59 -8.33
CA LEU A 316 -1.28 -17.99 -8.61
C LEU A 316 -1.67 -18.29 -10.05
N SER A 317 -2.88 -18.83 -10.27
CA SER A 317 -3.42 -19.07 -11.60
C SER A 317 -3.77 -17.75 -12.29
N GLU A 318 -3.85 -17.75 -13.62
CA GLU A 318 -4.18 -16.52 -14.35
C GLU A 318 -5.62 -16.08 -14.12
N LYS A 319 -6.56 -17.03 -14.02
CA LYS A 319 -7.97 -16.76 -13.70
C LYS A 319 -8.17 -16.09 -12.33
N ALA A 320 -7.25 -16.32 -11.39
CA ALA A 320 -7.33 -15.75 -10.05
C ALA A 320 -6.72 -14.33 -9.95
N LYS A 321 -6.19 -13.78 -11.05
CA LYS A 321 -5.64 -12.42 -11.11
C LYS A 321 -6.75 -11.42 -11.42
N LEU A 322 -7.67 -11.27 -10.48
CA LEU A 322 -8.81 -10.38 -10.59
C LEU A 322 -8.39 -8.92 -10.35
N ILE A 323 -9.14 -8.02 -10.99
CA ILE A 323 -9.06 -6.57 -10.85
C ILE A 323 -10.45 -6.02 -10.53
N HIS A 324 -10.52 -5.10 -9.59
CA HIS A 324 -11.72 -4.34 -9.28
C HIS A 324 -11.37 -2.86 -9.21
N ALA A 325 -11.91 -2.08 -10.14
CA ALA A 325 -11.71 -0.64 -10.23
C ALA A 325 -12.96 -0.01 -10.86
N PRO A 326 -14.04 0.18 -10.10
CA PRO A 326 -15.34 0.56 -10.64
C PRO A 326 -15.35 1.97 -11.25
N MET A 327 -14.43 2.84 -10.83
CA MET A 327 -14.32 4.22 -11.33
C MET A 327 -13.26 4.39 -12.43
N SER A 328 -12.41 3.38 -12.67
CA SER A 328 -11.34 3.44 -13.68
C SER A 328 -11.74 2.67 -14.95
N ASP A 329 -11.06 2.97 -16.06
CA ASP A 329 -11.24 2.22 -17.30
C ASP A 329 -10.73 0.77 -17.17
N ILE A 330 -11.63 -0.20 -17.25
CA ILE A 330 -11.28 -1.62 -17.34
C ILE A 330 -11.69 -2.14 -18.73
N GLY A 331 -10.70 -2.28 -19.61
CA GLY A 331 -10.90 -2.95 -20.90
C GLY A 331 -11.67 -2.12 -21.93
N GLY A 332 -11.60 -0.79 -21.84
CA GLY A 332 -12.29 0.14 -22.73
C GLY A 332 -13.70 0.47 -22.27
N ILE A 333 -14.03 0.27 -20.99
CA ILE A 333 -15.34 0.59 -20.42
C ILE A 333 -15.13 1.55 -19.25
N ILE A 334 -15.66 2.76 -19.39
CA ILE A 334 -15.64 3.81 -18.37
C ILE A 334 -17.08 4.01 -17.90
N TYR A 335 -17.28 3.84 -16.60
CA TYR A 335 -18.54 4.15 -15.94
C TYR A 335 -18.50 5.60 -15.46
N ASP A 336 -19.43 6.40 -15.94
CA ASP A 336 -19.77 7.70 -15.39
C ASP A 336 -21.14 7.60 -14.69
N LYS A 337 -21.53 8.62 -13.91
CA LYS A 337 -22.72 8.58 -13.05
C LYS A 337 -23.98 8.11 -13.77
N ASP A 338 -24.21 8.60 -14.98
CA ASP A 338 -25.41 8.32 -15.78
C ASP A 338 -25.11 7.67 -17.14
N ALA A 339 -23.83 7.46 -17.48
CA ALA A 339 -23.43 7.01 -18.82
C ALA A 339 -22.31 5.98 -18.76
N VAL A 340 -22.31 5.06 -19.71
CA VAL A 340 -21.22 4.10 -19.91
C VAL A 340 -20.55 4.42 -21.23
N TYR A 341 -19.28 4.82 -21.17
CA TYR A 341 -18.47 5.07 -22.36
C TYR A 341 -17.69 3.81 -22.71
N ILE A 342 -17.85 3.33 -23.94
CA ILE A 342 -17.16 2.14 -24.44
C ILE A 342 -16.23 2.57 -25.57
N ASP A 343 -14.93 2.44 -25.35
CA ASP A 343 -13.90 2.63 -26.37
C ASP A 343 -13.62 1.28 -27.04
N VAL A 344 -14.04 1.16 -28.30
CA VAL A 344 -13.82 -0.03 -29.12
C VAL A 344 -12.60 0.25 -30.01
N PRO A 345 -11.44 -0.38 -29.75
CA PRO A 345 -10.26 -0.14 -30.57
C PRO A 345 -10.47 -0.68 -31.99
N GLY A 346 -10.78 0.20 -32.94
CA GLY A 346 -11.01 -0.12 -34.35
C GLY A 346 -12.12 0.73 -34.99
N SER A 347 -12.44 0.47 -36.26
CA SER A 347 -13.62 1.07 -36.92
C SER A 347 -14.89 0.35 -36.45
N PHE A 348 -15.73 1.06 -35.70
CA PHE A 348 -17.03 0.56 -35.28
C PHE A 348 -17.97 0.42 -36.50
N SER A 349 -17.83 -0.68 -37.23
CA SER A 349 -18.73 -1.03 -38.32
C SER A 349 -19.99 -1.63 -37.72
N ARG A 350 -21.05 -0.82 -37.53
CA ARG A 350 -22.36 -1.35 -37.14
C ARG A 350 -22.78 -2.39 -38.20
N PRO A 351 -22.97 -3.68 -37.83
CA PRO A 351 -23.48 -4.68 -38.77
C PRO A 351 -24.96 -4.38 -39.04
N GLY A 352 -25.20 -3.49 -40.01
CA GLY A 352 -26.53 -2.97 -40.34
C GLY A 352 -26.56 -1.74 -41.24
N GLN A 353 -25.46 -0.99 -41.37
CA GLN A 353 -25.35 0.18 -42.27
C GLN A 353 -24.49 -0.10 -43.52
N ARG A 354 -24.63 -1.30 -44.10
CA ARG A 354 -24.17 -1.60 -45.47
C ARG A 354 -25.34 -2.10 -46.30
N LYS A 355 -26.35 -1.26 -46.49
CA LYS A 355 -27.35 -1.38 -47.56
C LYS A 355 -27.93 0.01 -47.84
N SER A 356 -27.30 0.74 -48.76
CA SER A 356 -27.95 1.67 -49.71
C SER A 356 -26.94 2.67 -50.30
N ILE A 357 -25.88 2.20 -50.97
CA ILE A 357 -25.24 3.02 -52.03
C ILE A 357 -24.76 2.05 -53.13
N GLU A 358 -25.68 1.66 -54.00
CA GLU A 358 -25.38 1.27 -55.38
C GLU A 358 -26.24 2.18 -56.27
N GLY A 359 -25.59 2.98 -57.12
CA GLY A 359 -26.20 3.60 -58.30
C GLY A 359 -26.16 5.13 -58.38
N SER A 360 -25.01 5.70 -58.77
CA SER A 360 -24.88 6.65 -59.90
C SER A 360 -23.45 7.21 -59.96
N GLU A 361 -22.79 7.03 -61.11
CA GLU A 361 -21.53 7.67 -61.47
C GLU A 361 -21.69 9.18 -61.72
N ASP A 362 -20.54 9.85 -61.69
CA ASP A 362 -20.21 11.22 -62.12
C ASP A 362 -20.41 12.38 -61.13
N GLY A 363 -19.28 13.00 -60.73
CA GLY A 363 -19.30 14.35 -60.15
C GLY A 363 -18.10 14.68 -59.25
N GLU A 364 -17.19 15.47 -59.82
CA GLU A 364 -16.06 16.25 -59.27
C GLU A 364 -16.09 16.63 -57.78
N GLY A 365 -14.89 16.67 -57.20
CA GLY A 365 -14.68 16.92 -55.77
C GLY A 365 -14.85 18.37 -55.32
N THR A 366 -15.13 18.50 -54.03
CA THR A 366 -14.79 19.67 -53.22
C THR A 366 -14.65 19.25 -51.77
N GLU A 367 -13.56 19.68 -51.14
CA GLU A 367 -13.33 19.62 -49.70
C GLU A 367 -14.30 20.59 -49.01
N GLU A 368 -15.12 20.12 -48.07
CA GLU A 368 -15.80 21.00 -47.12
C GLU A 368 -15.58 20.51 -45.68
N ALA A 369 -15.08 21.46 -44.89
CA ALA A 369 -14.69 21.34 -43.50
C ALA A 369 -15.91 21.09 -42.60
N GLY A 370 -15.82 20.09 -41.71
CA GLY A 370 -16.75 19.94 -40.60
C GLY A 370 -16.42 20.93 -39.48
N GLU A 371 -17.36 21.83 -39.19
CA GLU A 371 -17.31 22.78 -38.09
C GLU A 371 -17.20 22.06 -36.72
N GLU A 372 -16.16 22.41 -35.96
CA GLU A 372 -16.09 22.14 -34.51
C GLU A 372 -17.03 23.11 -33.78
N GLN A 373 -18.16 22.63 -33.28
CA GLN A 373 -18.91 23.36 -32.24
C GLN A 373 -18.19 23.22 -30.89
N GLN A 374 -17.39 24.24 -30.56
CA GLN A 374 -16.90 24.48 -29.20
C GLN A 374 -18.06 24.82 -28.26
N VAL A 375 -18.30 23.97 -27.28
CA VAL A 375 -19.09 24.32 -26.08
C VAL A 375 -18.09 24.77 -25.00
N PRO A 376 -18.27 25.94 -24.36
CA PRO A 376 -17.27 26.49 -23.45
C PRO A 376 -17.20 25.70 -22.12
N PRO A 377 -16.05 25.73 -21.43
CA PRO A 377 -15.89 25.02 -20.15
C PRO A 377 -16.64 25.76 -19.05
N MET A 378 -17.68 25.14 -18.47
CA MET A 378 -18.27 25.65 -17.22
C MET A 378 -17.34 25.34 -16.04
N SER A 379 -16.93 26.41 -15.38
CA SER A 379 -16.11 26.46 -14.18
C SER A 379 -16.69 25.64 -13.03
N LEU A 380 -15.84 24.79 -12.44
CA LEU A 380 -16.04 24.18 -11.13
C LEU A 380 -16.18 25.26 -10.07
N ASN A 381 -17.27 25.21 -9.28
CA ASN A 381 -17.33 25.88 -7.98
C ASN A 381 -17.86 24.91 -6.91
N PRO A 382 -17.46 25.10 -5.64
CA PRO A 382 -17.13 24.00 -4.75
C PRO A 382 -17.96 24.08 -3.47
N TYR A 383 -19.17 23.56 -3.45
CA TYR A 383 -19.91 23.38 -2.19
C TYR A 383 -20.82 22.15 -2.31
N LEU A 384 -20.42 21.09 -1.62
CA LEU A 384 -21.25 19.92 -1.35
C LEU A 384 -21.26 19.76 0.16
N ASP A 385 -22.30 20.31 0.78
CA ASP A 385 -22.64 20.01 2.16
C ASP A 385 -23.48 18.72 2.18
N HIS A 386 -23.19 17.89 3.16
CA HIS A 386 -24.07 16.84 3.66
C HIS A 386 -24.22 15.54 2.84
N ALA A 387 -23.27 14.60 3.07
CA ALA A 387 -23.30 13.24 2.55
C ALA A 387 -23.57 12.20 3.66
N LYS A 388 -24.70 11.48 3.58
CA LYS A 388 -24.94 10.31 4.43
C LYS A 388 -24.25 9.06 3.87
N CYS A 389 -23.63 8.29 4.76
CA CYS A 389 -22.67 7.25 4.42
C CYS A 389 -23.28 5.86 4.67
N LEU A 390 -23.78 5.19 3.63
CA LEU A 390 -24.13 3.76 3.66
C LEU A 390 -22.90 2.95 3.28
N LEU A 391 -22.26 2.29 4.24
CA LEU A 391 -21.07 1.45 4.02
C LEU A 391 -21.30 -0.03 4.27
N ARG A 392 -20.75 -0.83 3.37
CA ARG A 392 -20.91 -2.28 3.32
C ARG A 392 -19.79 -3.02 4.06
N ARG A 393 -20.10 -4.03 4.91
CA ARG A 393 -19.12 -5.11 5.28
C ARG A 393 -19.73 -6.38 5.87
N VAL A 394 -19.13 -7.51 5.48
CA VAL A 394 -18.94 -8.85 6.10
C VAL A 394 -19.95 -9.31 7.14
#